data_AF-A0A5C7K6R6-F1
#
_entry.id   AF-A0A5C7K6R6-F1
#
_cell.length_a   1.000
_cell.length_b   1.000
_cell.length_c   1.000
_cell.angle_alpha   90.00
_cell.angle_beta   90.00
_cell.angle_gamma   90.00
#
_symmetry.space_group_name_H-M   'P 1'
#
loop_
_entity.id
_entity.type
_entity.pdbx_description
1 polymer ?
#
loop_
_entity_poly.entity_id
_entity_poly.type
_entity_poly.pdbx_seq_one_letter_code
_entity_poly.pdbx_strand_id
1 'polypeptide(L)'
;MAVYNTPSDAANTAVRAFLTSVGEHYLGRSFNTGSGKGKAIWEQIRADFNDGCAYCAKQDKLQVEHLVMFNRSEYGLHHPGNIVPVCKKCNERQKDDHKNYVSWEAQLANQCGGSSSNLYIDRRAKILAHIEKYKYPKLTDQERHAIRVIAESLYENIKSESEKSLSMYRKLDEAFVKPDLTNHSTGPAREAAQSG
;
A
#
# COMPACT_ATOMS: atom_id res chain seq x y z
N MET A 1 7.86 1.29 10.12
CA MET A 1 8.30 2.32 9.14
C MET A 1 9.37 1.69 8.25
N ALA A 2 9.45 2.07 6.98
CA ALA A 2 10.52 1.58 6.13
C ALA A 2 11.88 2.09 6.66
N VAL A 3 12.88 1.22 6.70
CA VAL A 3 14.24 1.56 7.16
C VAL A 3 14.97 2.43 6.12
N TYR A 4 14.54 2.33 4.85
CA TYR A 4 15.00 3.12 3.73
C TYR A 4 13.76 3.51 2.90
N ASN A 5 13.61 4.79 2.58
CA ASN A 5 12.44 5.31 1.87
C ASN A 5 12.81 5.71 0.45
N THR A 6 12.07 5.20 -0.52
CA THR A 6 12.15 5.53 -1.94
C THR A 6 10.89 6.27 -2.41
N PRO A 7 10.92 6.96 -3.56
CA PRO A 7 9.71 7.47 -4.21
C PRO A 7 8.62 6.40 -4.38
N SER A 8 9.02 5.16 -4.67
CA SER A 8 8.11 4.02 -4.79
C SER A 8 7.42 3.67 -3.47
N ASP A 9 8.07 3.87 -2.32
CA ASP A 9 7.45 3.63 -1.00
C ASP A 9 6.37 4.65 -0.69
N ALA A 10 6.62 5.92 -1.01
CA ALA A 10 5.62 6.99 -0.91
C ALA A 10 4.43 6.72 -1.84
N ALA A 11 4.71 6.36 -3.10
CA ALA A 11 3.69 6.02 -4.09
C ALA A 11 2.85 4.80 -3.68
N ASN A 12 3.46 3.73 -3.17
CA ASN A 12 2.73 2.57 -2.64
C ASN A 12 1.88 2.93 -1.42
N THR A 13 2.37 3.82 -0.56
CA THR A 13 1.59 4.31 0.59
C THR A 13 0.38 5.13 0.13
N ALA A 14 0.52 5.96 -0.89
CA ALA A 14 -0.58 6.70 -1.49
C ALA A 14 -1.63 5.76 -2.12
N VAL A 15 -1.19 4.74 -2.85
CA VAL A 15 -2.10 3.69 -3.39
C VAL A 15 -2.88 3.01 -2.28
N ARG A 16 -2.22 2.62 -1.19
CA ARG A 16 -2.89 2.02 -0.03
C ARG A 16 -3.90 2.98 0.58
N ALA A 17 -3.54 4.25 0.80
CA ALA A 17 -4.48 5.24 1.30
C ALA A 17 -5.72 5.37 0.40
N PHE A 18 -5.53 5.40 -0.92
CA PHE A 18 -6.63 5.41 -1.89
C PHE A 18 -7.52 4.16 -1.77
N LEU A 19 -6.94 2.96 -1.75
CA LEU A 19 -7.68 1.69 -1.62
C LEU A 19 -8.40 1.58 -0.27
N THR A 20 -7.89 2.23 0.79
CA THR A 20 -8.62 2.39 2.05
C THR A 20 -9.84 3.26 1.86
N SER A 21 -9.70 4.45 1.28
CA SER A 21 -10.81 5.37 1.05
C SER A 21 -11.91 4.74 0.19
N VAL A 22 -11.54 3.97 -0.85
CA VAL A 22 -12.52 3.24 -1.68
C VAL A 22 -13.20 2.13 -0.86
N GLY A 23 -12.46 1.39 -0.03
CA GLY A 23 -13.04 0.40 0.89
C GLY A 23 -14.05 1.03 1.86
N GLU A 24 -13.70 2.17 2.46
CA GLU A 24 -14.56 2.91 3.38
C GLU A 24 -15.79 3.50 2.68
N HIS A 25 -15.66 3.91 1.41
CA HIS A 25 -16.78 4.35 0.59
C HIS A 25 -17.83 3.24 0.44
N TYR A 26 -17.42 2.03 0.05
CA TYR A 26 -18.35 0.89 -0.04
C TYR A 26 -18.88 0.42 1.32
N LEU A 27 -18.10 0.58 2.39
CA LEU A 27 -18.53 0.24 3.76
C LEU A 27 -19.52 1.27 4.33
N GLY A 28 -19.51 2.51 3.84
CA GLY A 28 -20.30 3.63 4.34
C GLY A 28 -19.79 4.22 5.66
N ARG A 29 -18.56 3.90 6.08
CA ARG A 29 -17.92 4.43 7.30
C ARG A 29 -16.42 4.20 7.28
N SER A 30 -15.70 4.91 8.14
CA SER A 30 -14.27 4.67 8.34
C SER A 30 -13.99 3.28 8.96
N PHE A 31 -12.84 2.72 8.60
CA PHE A 31 -12.41 1.40 9.03
C PHE A 31 -10.93 1.39 9.41
N ASN A 32 -10.67 1.70 10.68
CA ASN A 32 -9.35 1.63 11.29
C ASN A 32 -9.28 0.47 12.29
N THR A 33 -8.53 -0.59 11.97
CA THR A 33 -8.42 -1.78 12.82
C THR A 33 -7.67 -1.53 14.15
N GLY A 34 -6.99 -0.39 14.29
CA GLY A 34 -6.26 0.00 15.49
C GLY A 34 -7.06 0.81 16.51
N SER A 35 -8.22 1.38 16.13
CA SER A 35 -9.00 2.24 17.02
C SER A 35 -10.51 2.25 16.74
N GLY A 36 -11.28 2.76 17.70
CA GLY A 36 -12.72 3.01 17.56
C GLY A 36 -13.55 1.79 17.11
N LYS A 37 -14.56 2.03 16.27
CA LYS A 37 -15.45 0.98 15.75
C LYS A 37 -14.73 -0.05 14.87
N GLY A 38 -13.68 0.37 14.16
CA GLY A 38 -12.90 -0.54 13.30
C GLY A 38 -12.12 -1.58 14.11
N LYS A 39 -11.56 -1.19 15.26
CA LYS A 39 -10.95 -2.13 16.21
C LYS A 39 -11.94 -3.14 16.76
N ALA A 40 -13.13 -2.69 17.18
CA ALA A 40 -14.17 -3.60 17.66
C ALA A 40 -14.61 -4.60 16.58
N ILE A 41 -14.72 -4.16 15.32
CA ILE A 41 -14.98 -5.05 14.18
C ILE A 41 -13.84 -6.06 14.01
N TRP A 42 -12.58 -5.61 14.09
CA TRP A 42 -11.43 -6.51 13.99
C TRP A 42 -11.41 -7.57 15.11
N GLU A 43 -11.72 -7.19 16.34
CA GLU A 43 -11.86 -8.12 17.47
C GLU A 43 -12.99 -9.12 17.24
N GLN A 44 -14.12 -8.67 16.67
CA GLN A 44 -15.21 -9.58 16.28
C GLN A 44 -14.79 -10.54 15.16
N ILE A 45 -14.05 -10.06 14.16
CA ILE A 45 -13.50 -10.92 13.10
C ILE A 45 -12.60 -11.99 13.72
N ARG A 46 -11.72 -11.63 14.65
CA ARG A 46 -10.88 -12.62 15.37
C ARG A 46 -11.72 -13.64 16.11
N ALA A 47 -12.75 -13.20 16.85
CA ALA A 47 -13.66 -14.10 17.56
C ALA A 47 -14.41 -15.05 16.60
N ASP A 48 -14.83 -14.57 15.43
CA ASP A 48 -15.47 -15.41 14.39
C ASP A 48 -14.54 -16.54 13.93
N PHE A 49 -13.21 -16.32 13.97
CA PHE A 49 -12.18 -17.30 13.68
C PHE A 49 -11.65 -18.03 14.92
N ASN A 50 -12.36 -17.97 16.06
CA ASN A 50 -12.00 -18.56 17.35
C ASN A 50 -10.61 -18.11 17.82
N ASP A 51 -10.24 -16.86 17.57
CA ASP A 51 -8.90 -16.31 17.84
C ASP A 51 -7.73 -17.06 17.17
N GLY A 52 -8.03 -17.92 16.20
CA GLY A 52 -7.05 -18.70 15.45
C GLY A 52 -6.78 -18.15 14.06
N CYS A 53 -5.68 -18.61 13.46
CA CYS A 53 -5.33 -18.32 12.08
C CYS A 53 -6.39 -18.89 11.11
N ALA A 54 -6.90 -18.07 10.19
CA ALA A 54 -7.88 -18.46 9.18
C ALA A 54 -7.37 -19.58 8.26
N TYR A 55 -6.05 -19.71 8.07
CA TYR A 55 -5.48 -20.72 7.17
C TYR A 55 -5.08 -22.01 7.89
N CYS A 56 -4.45 -21.93 9.07
CA CYS A 56 -3.92 -23.12 9.76
C CYS A 56 -4.62 -23.44 11.10
N ALA A 57 -5.59 -22.63 11.52
CA ALA A 57 -6.35 -22.72 12.77
C ALA A 57 -5.53 -22.64 14.08
N LYS A 58 -4.21 -22.39 14.00
CA LYS A 58 -3.35 -22.27 15.18
C LYS A 58 -3.63 -20.98 15.94
N GLN A 59 -3.60 -21.09 17.26
CA GLN A 59 -3.62 -19.98 18.21
C GLN A 59 -2.20 -19.43 18.33
N ASP A 60 -1.94 -18.31 17.66
CA ASP A 60 -0.63 -17.65 17.62
C ASP A 60 -0.86 -16.13 17.56
N LYS A 61 0.20 -15.33 17.54
CA LYS A 61 0.09 -13.90 17.28
C LYS A 61 -0.50 -13.66 15.88
N LEU A 62 -1.74 -13.18 15.88
CA LEU A 62 -2.49 -12.90 14.66
C LEU A 62 -2.12 -11.55 14.06
N GLN A 63 -2.12 -11.51 12.73
CA GLN A 63 -1.94 -10.32 11.90
C GLN A 63 -3.16 -10.17 10.99
N VAL A 64 -3.37 -8.96 10.50
CA VAL A 64 -4.35 -8.67 9.44
C VAL A 64 -3.75 -9.13 8.12
N GLU A 65 -4.42 -10.06 7.44
CA GLU A 65 -4.15 -10.43 6.06
C GLU A 65 -5.29 -9.96 5.17
N HIS A 66 -4.95 -9.45 3.98
CA HIS A 66 -5.91 -9.08 2.96
C HIS A 66 -6.09 -10.24 1.96
N LEU A 67 -7.31 -10.76 1.80
CA LEU A 67 -7.60 -11.90 0.91
C LEU A 67 -7.26 -11.54 -0.54
N VAL A 68 -7.87 -10.47 -1.05
CA VAL A 68 -7.41 -9.75 -2.25
C VAL A 68 -6.37 -8.73 -1.79
N MET A 69 -5.14 -8.82 -2.30
CA MET A 69 -4.02 -8.08 -1.74
C MET A 69 -4.22 -6.56 -1.85
N PHE A 70 -3.95 -5.87 -0.75
CA PHE A 70 -4.00 -4.42 -0.61
C PHE A 70 -2.73 -3.76 -1.17
N ASN A 71 -2.55 -3.89 -2.48
CA ASN A 71 -1.37 -3.42 -3.21
C ASN A 71 -1.73 -2.95 -4.64
N ARG A 72 -0.72 -2.45 -5.36
CA ARG A 72 -0.84 -1.96 -6.73
C ARG A 72 -0.97 -3.04 -7.82
N SER A 73 -1.04 -4.31 -7.45
CA SER A 73 -1.14 -5.44 -8.39
C SER A 73 -2.54 -6.02 -8.40
N GLU A 74 -3.15 -6.19 -7.21
CA GLU A 74 -4.50 -6.76 -7.07
C GLU A 74 -5.57 -5.72 -6.73
N TYR A 75 -5.18 -4.55 -6.23
CA TYR A 75 -6.10 -3.45 -5.91
C TYR A 75 -7.21 -3.84 -4.91
N GLY A 76 -6.95 -4.80 -4.03
CA GLY A 76 -7.88 -5.20 -2.98
C GLY A 76 -8.13 -4.06 -2.00
N LEU A 77 -9.36 -3.94 -1.52
CA LEU A 77 -9.77 -2.81 -0.66
C LEU A 77 -9.50 -3.11 0.81
N HIS A 78 -9.19 -2.07 1.59
CA HIS A 78 -9.14 -2.20 3.06
C HIS A 78 -10.57 -2.23 3.61
N HIS A 79 -11.13 -3.42 3.72
CA HIS A 79 -12.54 -3.63 4.07
C HIS A 79 -12.68 -4.82 5.03
N PRO A 80 -13.64 -4.81 5.99
CA PRO A 80 -13.84 -5.91 6.93
C PRO A 80 -13.97 -7.28 6.27
N GLY A 81 -14.73 -7.36 5.16
CA GLY A 81 -14.90 -8.60 4.39
C GLY A 81 -13.73 -9.00 3.50
N ASN A 82 -12.66 -8.22 3.45
CA ASN A 82 -11.42 -8.58 2.77
C ASN A 82 -10.28 -8.92 3.74
N ILE A 83 -10.53 -8.86 5.06
CA ILE A 83 -9.47 -9.10 6.04
C ILE A 83 -9.77 -10.28 6.95
N VAL A 84 -8.74 -11.11 7.17
CA VAL A 84 -8.83 -12.27 8.05
C VAL A 84 -7.64 -12.32 9.00
N PRO A 85 -7.77 -12.96 10.18
CA PRO A 85 -6.67 -13.16 11.10
C PRO A 85 -5.79 -14.30 10.63
N VAL A 86 -4.49 -14.07 10.49
CA VAL A 86 -3.52 -15.13 10.17
C VAL A 86 -2.30 -15.06 11.08
N CYS A 87 -1.65 -16.19 11.33
CA CYS A 87 -0.34 -16.18 12.00
C CYS A 87 0.75 -15.69 11.03
N LYS A 88 1.89 -15.25 11.57
CA LYS A 88 3.03 -14.74 10.77
C LYS A 88 3.45 -15.70 9.64
N LYS A 89 3.56 -17.00 9.93
CA LYS A 89 3.96 -18.03 8.94
C LYS A 89 2.99 -18.13 7.77
N CYS A 90 1.70 -17.94 8.02
CA CYS A 90 0.67 -17.99 6.98
C CYS A 90 0.53 -16.68 6.22
N ASN A 91 0.88 -15.55 6.87
CA ASN A 91 0.89 -14.21 6.27
C ASN A 91 2.01 -14.01 5.24
N GLU A 92 3.06 -14.84 5.32
CA GLU A 92 4.11 -14.91 4.30
C GLU A 92 3.56 -15.68 3.08
N ARG A 93 2.77 -14.97 2.26
CA ARG A 93 2.15 -15.52 1.05
C ARG A 93 3.21 -15.99 0.07
N GLN A 94 3.05 -17.22 -0.43
CA GLN A 94 3.97 -17.82 -1.37
C GLN A 94 3.95 -17.11 -2.72
N LYS A 95 5.05 -17.27 -3.46
CA LYS A 95 5.16 -16.81 -4.84
C LYS A 95 5.22 -17.99 -5.79
N ASP A 96 4.63 -17.83 -6.97
CA ASP A 96 4.74 -18.78 -8.06
C ASP A 96 6.11 -18.68 -8.76
N ASP A 97 6.32 -19.53 -9.77
CA ASP A 97 7.56 -19.57 -10.57
C ASP A 97 7.84 -18.25 -11.31
N HIS A 98 6.80 -17.44 -11.54
CA HIS A 98 6.89 -16.11 -12.14
C HIS A 98 7.11 -15.00 -11.10
N LYS A 99 7.33 -15.36 -9.83
CA LYS A 99 7.53 -14.46 -8.67
C LYS A 99 6.30 -13.61 -8.33
N ASN A 100 5.11 -13.97 -8.83
CA ASN A 100 3.86 -13.35 -8.44
C ASN A 100 3.33 -14.01 -7.17
N TYR A 101 2.63 -13.24 -6.33
CA TYR A 101 1.97 -13.83 -5.16
C TYR A 101 0.82 -14.74 -5.62
N VAL A 102 0.70 -15.90 -4.99
CA VAL A 102 -0.42 -16.82 -5.24
C VAL A 102 -1.72 -16.27 -4.65
N SER A 103 -2.89 -16.73 -5.10
CA SER A 103 -4.15 -16.31 -4.50
C SER A 103 -4.29 -16.81 -3.05
N TRP A 104 -5.20 -16.22 -2.27
CA TRP A 104 -5.45 -16.69 -0.91
C TRP A 104 -5.99 -18.13 -0.89
N GLU A 105 -6.74 -18.55 -1.93
CA GLU A 105 -7.20 -19.94 -2.07
C GLU A 105 -6.03 -20.89 -2.31
N ALA A 106 -5.07 -20.52 -3.17
CA ALA A 106 -3.88 -21.32 -3.41
C ALA A 106 -3.00 -21.41 -2.14
N GLN A 107 -2.80 -20.28 -1.44
CA GLN A 107 -2.12 -20.25 -0.14
C GLN A 107 -2.84 -21.16 0.87
N LEU A 108 -4.17 -21.10 0.95
CA LEU A 108 -4.96 -21.96 1.84
C LEU A 108 -4.82 -23.43 1.48
N ALA A 109 -4.89 -23.78 0.19
CA ALA A 109 -4.70 -25.15 -0.29
C ALA A 109 -3.32 -25.70 0.14
N ASN A 110 -2.27 -24.90 -0.01
CA ASN A 110 -0.91 -25.28 0.40
C ASN A 110 -0.82 -25.54 1.92
N GLN A 111 -1.55 -24.77 2.73
CA GLN A 111 -1.59 -24.98 4.19
C GLN A 111 -2.46 -26.16 4.63
N CYS A 112 -3.36 -26.63 3.76
CA CYS A 112 -4.29 -27.72 4.05
C CYS A 112 -3.88 -29.06 3.42
N GLY A 113 -2.75 -29.12 2.71
CA GLY A 113 -2.30 -30.33 2.01
C GLY A 113 -3.04 -30.59 0.69
N GLY A 114 -3.60 -29.55 0.08
CA GLY A 114 -4.27 -29.58 -1.22
C GLY A 114 -5.72 -29.11 -1.18
N SER A 115 -6.21 -28.69 -2.36
CA SER A 115 -7.54 -28.13 -2.59
C SER A 115 -8.69 -29.15 -2.50
N SER A 116 -8.38 -30.45 -2.46
CA SER A 116 -9.38 -31.51 -2.27
C SER A 116 -9.47 -31.99 -0.81
N SER A 117 -8.66 -31.45 0.10
CA SER A 117 -8.68 -31.85 1.51
C SER A 117 -9.93 -31.33 2.22
N ASN A 118 -10.47 -32.10 3.17
CA ASN A 118 -11.59 -31.65 4.02
C ASN A 118 -11.23 -30.35 4.77
N LEU A 119 -9.99 -30.22 5.24
CA LEU A 119 -9.49 -29.00 5.89
C LEU A 119 -9.59 -27.78 5.00
N TYR A 120 -9.24 -27.91 3.71
CA TYR A 120 -9.38 -26.83 2.75
C TYR A 120 -10.84 -26.46 2.55
N ILE A 121 -11.71 -27.44 2.33
CA ILE A 121 -13.14 -27.23 2.09
C ILE A 121 -13.78 -26.49 3.27
N ASP A 122 -13.54 -26.95 4.49
CA ASP A 122 -14.11 -26.36 5.71
C ASP A 122 -13.61 -24.94 5.95
N ARG A 123 -12.29 -24.71 5.85
CA ARG A 123 -11.69 -23.39 6.07
C ARG A 123 -12.07 -22.40 4.98
N ARG A 124 -12.12 -22.86 3.73
CA ARG A 124 -12.58 -22.04 2.60
C ARG A 124 -14.04 -21.64 2.79
N ALA A 125 -14.91 -22.57 3.18
CA ALA A 125 -16.31 -22.27 3.46
C ALA A 125 -16.44 -21.20 4.57
N LYS A 126 -15.62 -21.28 5.62
CA LYS A 126 -15.58 -20.27 6.69
C LYS A 126 -15.14 -18.89 6.19
N ILE A 127 -14.11 -18.83 5.35
CA ILE A 127 -13.65 -17.56 4.75
C ILE A 127 -14.71 -16.97 3.82
N LEU A 128 -15.35 -17.79 2.98
CA LEU A 128 -16.45 -17.32 2.11
C LEU A 128 -17.64 -16.79 2.91
N ALA A 129 -18.03 -17.48 3.98
CA ALA A 129 -19.07 -17.02 4.90
C ALA A 129 -18.70 -15.68 5.56
N HIS A 130 -17.42 -15.48 5.90
CA HIS A 130 -16.91 -14.20 6.41
C HIS A 130 -17.02 -13.08 5.36
N ILE A 131 -16.60 -13.32 4.11
CA ILE A 131 -16.69 -12.34 3.02
C ILE A 131 -18.15 -11.87 2.85
N GLU A 132 -19.10 -12.80 2.86
CA GLU A 132 -20.53 -12.51 2.74
C GLU A 132 -21.08 -11.79 3.98
N LYS A 133 -20.73 -12.24 5.19
CA LYS A 133 -21.14 -11.61 6.47
C LYS A 133 -20.80 -10.12 6.50
N TYR A 134 -19.59 -9.78 6.07
CA TYR A 134 -19.10 -8.40 6.07
C TYR A 134 -19.36 -7.66 4.76
N LYS A 135 -20.00 -8.30 3.77
CA LYS A 135 -20.44 -7.70 2.50
C LYS A 135 -19.31 -7.05 1.73
N TYR A 136 -18.21 -7.77 1.49
CA TYR A 136 -17.17 -7.25 0.59
C TYR A 136 -17.76 -6.89 -0.78
N PRO A 137 -17.50 -5.69 -1.34
CA PRO A 137 -18.15 -5.24 -2.57
C PRO A 137 -17.89 -6.19 -3.75
N LYS A 138 -18.98 -6.57 -4.42
CA LYS A 138 -18.96 -7.32 -5.67
C LYS A 138 -18.79 -6.35 -6.83
N LEU A 139 -17.55 -5.89 -7.03
CA LEU A 139 -17.22 -4.95 -8.09
C LEU A 139 -17.51 -5.54 -9.47
N THR A 140 -17.94 -4.71 -10.40
CA THR A 140 -17.98 -5.02 -11.83
C THR A 140 -16.57 -4.96 -12.44
N ASP A 141 -16.40 -5.47 -13.66
CA ASP A 141 -15.12 -5.33 -14.38
C ASP A 141 -14.77 -3.87 -14.66
N GLN A 142 -15.78 -3.04 -14.90
CA GLN A 142 -15.61 -1.60 -15.12
C GLN A 142 -15.14 -0.89 -13.84
N GLU A 143 -15.75 -1.18 -12.69
CA GLU A 143 -15.31 -0.61 -11.40
C GLU A 143 -13.89 -1.07 -11.04
N ARG A 144 -13.58 -2.37 -11.20
CA ARG A 144 -12.21 -2.88 -11.02
C ARG A 144 -11.22 -2.17 -11.93
N HIS A 145 -11.57 -2.01 -13.20
CA HIS A 145 -10.72 -1.32 -14.16
C HIS A 145 -10.51 0.16 -13.78
N ALA A 146 -11.56 0.85 -13.34
CA ALA A 146 -11.46 2.23 -12.89
C ALA A 146 -10.52 2.37 -11.68
N ILE A 147 -10.67 1.51 -10.65
CA ILE A 147 -9.79 1.50 -9.48
C ILE A 147 -8.33 1.26 -9.91
N ARG A 148 -8.10 0.30 -10.81
CA ARG A 148 -6.78 0.01 -11.38
C ARG A 148 -6.17 1.25 -12.03
N VAL A 149 -6.88 1.86 -12.98
CA VAL A 149 -6.40 3.04 -13.73
C VAL A 149 -6.06 4.20 -12.78
N ILE A 150 -6.92 4.46 -11.79
CA ILE A 150 -6.70 5.54 -10.81
C ILE A 150 -5.50 5.21 -9.91
N ALA A 151 -5.38 3.97 -9.42
CA ALA A 151 -4.27 3.56 -8.57
C ALA A 151 -2.92 3.61 -9.32
N GLU A 152 -2.89 3.17 -10.58
CA GLU A 152 -1.71 3.27 -11.45
C GLU A 152 -1.33 4.74 -11.69
N SER A 153 -2.30 5.59 -12.03
CA SER A 153 -2.06 7.02 -12.24
C SER A 153 -1.55 7.70 -10.96
N LEU A 154 -2.15 7.42 -9.81
CA LEU A 154 -1.73 7.96 -8.52
C LEU A 154 -0.29 7.53 -8.19
N TYR A 155 0.05 6.26 -8.43
CA TYR A 155 1.38 5.75 -8.19
C TYR A 155 2.44 6.50 -9.02
N GLU A 156 2.22 6.62 -10.34
CA GLU A 156 3.17 7.29 -11.23
C GLU A 156 3.27 8.79 -10.93
N ASN A 157 2.16 9.46 -10.60
CA ASN A 157 2.16 10.88 -10.26
C ASN A 157 2.99 11.16 -8.99
N ILE A 158 2.79 10.40 -7.91
CA ILE A 158 3.53 10.60 -6.65
C ILE A 158 5.02 10.28 -6.83
N LYS A 159 5.34 9.22 -7.58
CA LYS A 159 6.72 8.86 -7.90
C LYS A 159 7.40 9.98 -8.69
N SER A 160 6.76 10.44 -9.77
CA SER A 160 7.27 11.52 -10.62
C SER A 160 7.45 12.84 -9.85
N GLU A 161 6.52 13.18 -8.96
CA GLU A 161 6.60 14.40 -8.16
C GLU A 161 7.80 14.38 -7.21
N SER A 162 8.11 13.22 -6.63
CA SER A 162 9.30 13.03 -5.79
C SER A 162 10.59 13.22 -6.58
N GLU A 163 10.65 12.69 -7.81
CA GLU A 163 11.81 12.82 -8.71
C GLU A 163 12.00 14.27 -9.18
N LYS A 164 10.91 14.98 -9.52
CA LYS A 164 10.92 16.41 -9.87
C LYS A 164 11.42 17.27 -8.72
N SER A 165 10.96 16.98 -7.50
CA SER A 165 11.38 17.70 -6.30
C SER A 165 12.90 17.60 -6.08
N LEU A 166 13.47 16.40 -6.24
CA LEU A 166 14.93 16.21 -6.18
C LEU A 166 15.66 16.91 -7.31
N SER A 167 15.12 16.87 -8.54
CA SER A 167 15.70 17.58 -9.69
C SER A 167 15.74 19.10 -9.45
N MET A 168 14.66 19.66 -8.91
CA MET A 168 14.58 21.08 -8.55
C MET A 168 15.61 21.43 -7.48
N TYR A 169 15.72 20.62 -6.42
CA TYR A 169 16.71 20.83 -5.37
C TYR A 169 18.14 20.85 -5.93
N ARG A 170 18.51 19.92 -6.81
CA ARG A 170 19.84 19.87 -7.44
C ARG A 170 20.14 21.14 -8.24
N LYS A 171 19.18 21.65 -9.01
CA LYS A 171 19.34 22.89 -9.78
C LYS A 171 19.57 24.11 -8.87
N LEU A 172 18.87 24.17 -7.74
CA LEU A 172 19.05 25.23 -6.76
C LEU A 172 20.41 25.13 -6.08
N ASP A 173 20.83 23.93 -5.70
CA ASP A 173 22.14 23.65 -5.11
C ASP A 173 23.29 24.11 -6.04
N GLU A 174 23.23 23.76 -7.32
CA GLU A 174 24.18 24.22 -8.34
C GLU A 174 24.22 25.75 -8.48
N ALA A 175 23.07 26.41 -8.32
CA ALA A 175 22.98 27.87 -8.36
C ALA A 175 23.58 28.52 -7.11
N PHE A 176 23.47 27.90 -5.94
CA PHE A 176 24.04 28.41 -4.69
C PHE A 176 25.56 28.25 -4.61
N VAL A 177 26.13 27.23 -5.25
CA VAL A 177 27.57 26.93 -5.19
C VAL A 177 28.40 27.81 -6.14
N LYS A 178 27.79 28.49 -7.13
CA LYS A 178 28.49 29.49 -7.97
C LYS A 178 28.44 30.86 -7.29
N PRO A 179 29.54 31.35 -6.68
CA PRO A 179 29.57 32.73 -6.24
C PRO A 179 29.51 33.61 -7.48
N ASP A 180 28.73 34.68 -7.41
CA ASP A 180 28.67 35.76 -8.40
C ASP A 180 30.11 36.19 -8.77
N LEU A 181 30.61 35.75 -9.92
CA LEU A 181 31.91 36.19 -10.48
C LEU A 181 31.75 37.47 -11.32
N THR A 182 30.65 38.21 -11.14
CA THR A 182 30.38 39.43 -11.90
C THR A 182 29.87 40.54 -11.00
N ASN A 183 30.80 41.33 -10.43
CA ASN A 183 30.72 42.76 -10.05
C ASN A 183 31.92 43.06 -9.10
N HIS A 184 32.89 43.94 -9.32
CA HIS A 184 33.12 45.04 -10.25
C HIS A 184 34.64 45.24 -10.46
N SER A 185 35.12 45.17 -11.70
CA SER A 185 36.25 45.97 -12.17
C SER A 185 35.88 46.38 -13.60
N THR A 186 35.57 47.64 -13.86
CA THR A 186 36.57 48.62 -14.29
C THR A 186 35.87 49.98 -14.39
N GLY A 187 36.23 50.92 -13.53
CA GLY A 187 36.09 52.35 -13.81
C GLY A 187 37.46 52.88 -14.22
N PRO A 188 37.61 53.58 -15.36
CA PRO A 188 38.92 53.92 -15.88
C PRO A 188 39.62 54.97 -15.01
N ALA A 189 40.92 54.80 -14.84
CA ALA A 189 41.83 55.79 -14.29
C ALA A 189 41.73 57.09 -15.09
N ARG A 190 41.51 58.22 -14.40
CA ARG A 190 41.83 59.56 -14.89
C ARG A 190 43.07 60.05 -14.15
N GLU A 191 44.22 59.82 -14.75
CA GLU A 191 45.38 60.70 -14.59
C GLU A 191 45.38 61.68 -15.77
N ALA A 192 45.42 62.99 -15.48
CA ALA A 192 46.39 63.94 -16.02
C ALA A 192 45.93 65.40 -15.81
N ALA A 193 46.71 66.10 -14.97
CA ALA A 193 47.41 67.35 -15.26
C ALA A 193 46.67 68.71 -15.34
N GLN A 194 47.32 69.70 -14.69
CA GLN A 194 47.32 71.16 -14.91
C GLN A 194 46.09 71.92 -14.40
N SER A 195 46.15 73.08 -13.75
CA SER A 195 47.19 74.09 -13.51
C SER A 195 46.62 75.14 -12.54
N GLY A 196 47.44 75.74 -11.68
CA GLY A 196 47.06 76.89 -10.85
C GLY A 196 47.72 76.86 -9.48
#